data_AF-A0A2E8SV44-F1
#
_entry.id   AF-A0A2E8SV44-F1
#
_cell.length_a   1.000
_cell.length_b   1.000
_cell.length_c   1.000
_cell.angle_alpha   90.00
_cell.angle_beta   90.00
_cell.angle_gamma   90.00
#
_symmetry.space_group_name_H-M   'P 1'
#
loop_
_entity.id
_entity.type
_entity.pdbx_description
1 polymer ?
#
loop_
_entity_poly.entity_id
_entity_poly.type
_entity_poly.pdbx_seq_one_letter_code
_entity_poly.pdbx_strand_id
1 'polypeptide(L)'
;MKRNTVFWFTNLVGPLILASYWRGVRAVDDPLVYWGDVPSSMQSFIVPWMFVAAAGYLLMWHRFFFAWDEATVATLHWPGQQPDGKGVQRLFMVYAAFLLSSMVWIDLTRIYIEAPSMVAAVAIIAVLWTAGLASLAFGLLVWPSRERLPGARFVLAGCVMLSIQCTWWDALYWVANFGW
;
A
#
# COMPACT_ATOMS: atom_id res chain seq x y z
N MET A 1 -20.15 8.99 -3.63
CA MET A 1 -19.64 8.05 -2.61
C MET A 1 -19.30 8.85 -1.37
N LYS A 2 -19.66 8.38 -0.16
CA LYS A 2 -19.40 9.11 1.09
C LYS A 2 -18.00 8.82 1.62
N ARG A 3 -17.36 9.79 2.27
CA ARG A 3 -16.02 9.62 2.88
C ARG A 3 -16.03 8.52 3.93
N ASN A 4 -17.13 8.40 4.69
CA ASN A 4 -17.31 7.37 5.71
C ASN A 4 -17.28 5.94 5.16
N THR A 5 -17.67 5.72 3.91
CA THR A 5 -17.57 4.39 3.27
C THR A 5 -16.11 3.97 3.16
N VAL A 6 -15.25 4.88 2.70
CA VAL A 6 -13.81 4.62 2.58
C VAL A 6 -13.17 4.46 3.95
N PHE A 7 -13.57 5.29 4.93
CA PHE A 7 -13.12 5.17 6.30
C PHE A 7 -13.38 3.76 6.87
N TRP A 8 -14.63 3.29 6.81
CA TRP A 8 -14.97 1.96 7.33
C TRP A 8 -14.28 0.83 6.55
N PHE A 9 -14.16 0.97 5.22
CA PHE A 9 -13.38 0.02 4.44
C PHE A 9 -11.94 -0.09 4.95
N THR A 10 -11.25 1.03 5.16
CA THR A 10 -9.86 1.00 5.68
C THR A 10 -9.76 0.42 7.09
N ASN A 11 -10.74 0.68 7.97
CA ASN A 11 -10.76 0.14 9.33
C ASN A 11 -11.11 -1.35 9.40
N LEU A 12 -11.81 -1.88 8.40
CA LEU A 12 -12.12 -3.31 8.32
C LEU A 12 -10.97 -4.07 7.65
N VAL A 13 -10.46 -3.60 6.52
CA VAL A 13 -9.42 -4.30 5.76
C VAL A 13 -8.04 -4.15 6.40
N GLY A 14 -7.74 -3.01 7.05
CA GLY A 14 -6.46 -2.79 7.74
C GLY A 14 -6.10 -3.91 8.74
N PRO A 15 -6.97 -4.23 9.72
CA PRO A 15 -6.76 -5.35 10.63
C PRO A 15 -6.70 -6.72 9.93
N LEU A 16 -7.43 -6.92 8.83
CA LEU A 16 -7.38 -8.16 8.06
C LEU A 16 -6.02 -8.39 7.40
N ILE A 17 -5.30 -7.32 7.01
CA ILE A 17 -3.91 -7.44 6.54
C ILE A 17 -3.02 -8.03 7.65
N LEU A 18 -3.16 -7.54 8.89
CA LEU A 18 -2.39 -8.05 10.03
C LEU A 18 -2.74 -9.51 10.34
N ALA A 19 -4.03 -9.85 10.27
CA ALA A 19 -4.48 -11.24 10.44
C ALA A 19 -3.94 -12.15 9.32
N SER A 20 -3.90 -11.66 8.08
CA SER A 20 -3.29 -12.36 6.94
C SER A 20 -1.80 -12.60 7.18
N TYR A 21 -1.06 -11.57 7.60
CA TYR A 21 0.36 -11.67 7.91
C TYR A 21 0.63 -12.68 9.03
N TRP A 22 -0.13 -12.61 10.12
CA TRP A 22 -0.02 -13.55 11.24
C TRP A 22 -0.30 -15.00 10.80
N ARG A 23 -1.32 -15.21 9.98
CA ARG A 23 -1.67 -16.53 9.44
C ARG A 23 -0.60 -17.06 8.49
N GLY A 24 -0.05 -16.22 7.61
CA GLY A 24 1.01 -16.60 6.68
C GLY A 24 2.29 -17.02 7.41
N VAL A 25 2.79 -16.17 8.30
CA VAL A 25 3.99 -16.45 9.12
C VAL A 25 3.86 -17.75 9.92
N ARG A 26 2.67 -18.08 10.42
CA ARG A 26 2.42 -19.32 11.17
C ARG A 26 2.22 -20.56 10.32
N ALA A 27 2.07 -20.41 9.01
CA ALA A 27 1.81 -21.53 8.11
C ALA A 27 3.08 -22.28 7.69
N VAL A 28 4.26 -21.76 8.02
CA VAL A 28 5.57 -22.32 7.68
C VAL A 28 6.45 -22.43 8.93
N ASP A 29 7.36 -23.40 8.96
CA ASP A 29 8.27 -23.61 10.10
C ASP A 29 9.31 -22.49 10.22
N ASP A 30 9.85 -22.04 9.08
CA ASP A 30 10.79 -20.92 8.99
C ASP A 30 10.17 -19.77 8.17
N PRO A 31 9.70 -18.69 8.83
CA PRO A 31 9.15 -17.51 8.15
C PRO A 31 10.15 -16.78 7.26
N LEU A 32 11.45 -17.06 7.38
CA LEU A 32 12.46 -16.43 6.52
C LEU A 32 12.30 -16.83 5.05
N VAL A 33 11.61 -17.94 4.75
CA VAL A 33 11.29 -18.35 3.38
C VAL A 33 10.53 -17.28 2.58
N TYR A 34 9.77 -16.39 3.25
CA TYR A 34 9.05 -15.29 2.59
C TYR A 34 9.97 -14.19 2.04
N TRP A 35 11.27 -14.23 2.36
CA TRP A 35 12.25 -13.31 1.80
C TRP A 35 12.89 -13.81 0.50
N GLY A 36 12.65 -15.07 0.10
CA GLY A 36 13.30 -15.66 -1.07
C GLY A 36 14.82 -15.62 -0.94
N ASP A 37 15.50 -15.13 -1.97
CA ASP A 37 16.97 -15.01 -2.00
C ASP A 37 17.50 -13.69 -1.40
N VAL A 38 16.65 -12.86 -0.78
CA VAL A 38 17.09 -11.60 -0.17
C VAL A 38 18.01 -11.89 1.03
N PRO A 39 19.27 -11.40 1.04
CA PRO A 39 20.23 -11.70 2.10
C PRO A 39 19.83 -11.05 3.43
N SER A 40 20.16 -11.70 4.55
CA SER A 40 19.77 -11.28 5.91
C SER A 40 20.20 -9.85 6.29
N SER A 41 21.33 -9.37 5.76
CA SER A 41 21.79 -7.98 5.93
C SER A 41 20.81 -6.98 5.31
N MET A 42 20.26 -7.31 4.14
CA MET A 42 19.25 -6.49 3.46
C MET A 42 17.89 -6.62 4.13
N GLN A 43 17.50 -7.81 4.59
CA GLN A 43 16.28 -7.97 5.39
C GLN A 43 16.29 -7.05 6.62
N SER A 44 17.39 -7.06 7.37
CA SER A 44 17.58 -6.20 8.55
C SER A 44 17.56 -4.70 8.21
N PHE A 45 17.99 -4.33 7.02
CA PHE A 45 17.95 -2.95 6.52
C PHE A 45 16.55 -2.53 6.06
N ILE A 46 15.78 -3.44 5.47
CA ILE A 46 14.43 -3.19 4.93
C ILE A 46 13.40 -3.10 6.05
N VAL A 47 13.50 -3.94 7.10
CA VAL A 47 12.49 -3.98 8.18
C VAL A 47 12.19 -2.61 8.81
N PRO A 48 13.18 -1.73 9.14
CA PRO A 48 12.89 -0.37 9.58
C PRO A 48 12.01 0.44 8.61
N TRP A 49 12.19 0.27 7.30
CA TRP A 49 11.38 0.94 6.28
C TRP A 49 9.92 0.49 6.28
N MET A 50 9.61 -0.74 6.72
CA MET A 50 8.23 -1.18 6.91
C MET A 50 7.51 -0.34 7.97
N PHE A 51 8.19 0.00 9.07
CA PHE A 51 7.64 0.86 10.12
C PHE A 51 7.52 2.31 9.66
N VAL A 52 8.50 2.81 8.90
CA VAL A 52 8.42 4.13 8.26
C VAL A 52 7.21 4.20 7.32
N ALA A 53 6.98 3.17 6.51
CA ALA A 53 5.83 3.07 5.65
C ALA A 53 4.51 3.03 6.43
N ALA A 54 4.42 2.27 7.53
CA ALA A 54 3.25 2.26 8.40
C ALA A 54 2.96 3.64 9.00
N ALA A 55 3.98 4.36 9.46
CA ALA A 55 3.84 5.74 9.92
C ALA A 55 3.37 6.68 8.81
N GLY A 56 3.90 6.53 7.59
CA GLY A 56 3.48 7.28 6.42
C GLY A 56 2.02 7.03 6.04
N TYR A 57 1.59 5.77 6.07
CA TYR A 57 0.19 5.38 5.89
C TYR A 57 -0.73 6.05 6.90
N LEU A 58 -0.41 5.97 8.20
CA LEU A 58 -1.20 6.58 9.27
C LEU A 58 -1.27 8.10 9.15
N LEU A 59 -0.17 8.74 8.72
CA LEU A 59 -0.10 10.17 8.48
C LEU A 59 -1.07 10.59 7.36
N MET A 60 -1.10 9.85 6.26
CA MET A 60 -2.06 10.06 5.16
C MET A 60 -3.49 9.80 5.61
N TRP A 61 -3.71 8.66 6.28
CA TRP A 61 -5.01 8.23 6.77
C TRP A 61 -5.64 9.26 7.72
N HIS A 62 -4.87 9.78 8.67
CA HIS A 62 -5.31 10.86 9.55
C HIS A 62 -5.77 12.09 8.76
N ARG A 63 -5.02 12.48 7.72
CA ARG A 63 -5.38 13.65 6.89
C ARG A 63 -6.67 13.43 6.12
N PHE A 64 -6.81 12.29 5.45
CA PHE A 64 -7.97 11.98 4.63
C PHE A 64 -9.27 11.83 5.44
N PHE A 65 -9.20 11.33 6.68
CA PHE A 65 -10.42 10.99 7.44
C PHE A 65 -10.72 11.89 8.63
N PHE A 66 -9.71 12.52 9.23
CA PHE A 66 -9.88 13.36 10.43
C PHE A 66 -9.59 14.83 10.15
N ALA A 67 -8.55 15.14 9.38
CA ALA A 67 -8.16 16.54 9.15
C ALA A 67 -8.95 17.23 8.03
N TRP A 68 -9.34 16.50 6.99
CA TRP A 68 -10.06 17.06 5.83
C TRP A 68 -11.52 16.61 5.83
N ASP A 69 -12.44 17.56 5.65
CA ASP A 69 -13.87 17.28 5.50
C ASP A 69 -14.20 16.60 4.16
N GLU A 70 -15.44 16.12 4.01
CA GLU A 70 -15.86 15.41 2.81
C GLU A 70 -15.78 16.28 1.55
N ALA A 71 -16.11 17.58 1.66
CA ALA A 71 -16.01 18.51 0.55
C ALA A 71 -14.56 18.65 0.05
N THR A 72 -13.61 18.76 0.97
CA THR A 72 -12.18 18.86 0.68
C THR A 72 -11.68 17.60 -0.05
N VAL A 73 -12.01 16.41 0.47
CA VAL A 73 -11.64 15.12 -0.14
C VAL A 73 -12.31 14.91 -1.50
N ALA A 74 -13.54 15.40 -1.69
CA ALA A 74 -14.22 15.35 -2.97
C ALA A 74 -13.49 16.16 -4.06
N THR A 75 -12.65 17.13 -3.69
CA THR A 75 -11.84 17.91 -4.64
C THR A 75 -10.57 17.20 -5.13
N LEU A 76 -10.21 16.04 -4.59
CA LEU A 76 -9.03 15.28 -5.03
C LEU A 76 -9.19 14.79 -6.48
N HIS A 77 -8.14 14.94 -7.27
CA HIS A 77 -8.16 14.62 -8.70
C HIS A 77 -6.75 14.32 -9.21
N TRP A 78 -6.66 13.67 -10.37
CA TRP A 78 -5.38 13.36 -10.99
C TRP A 78 -4.73 14.60 -11.60
N PRO A 79 -3.39 14.64 -11.73
CA PRO A 79 -2.71 15.70 -12.46
C PRO A 79 -3.28 15.89 -13.87
N GLY A 80 -3.47 17.14 -14.29
CA GLY A 80 -4.06 17.49 -15.59
C GLY A 80 -5.60 17.43 -15.64
N GLN A 81 -6.28 17.06 -14.55
CA GLN A 81 -7.74 17.11 -14.44
C GLN A 81 -8.19 18.33 -13.62
N GLN A 82 -9.46 18.68 -13.72
CA GLN A 82 -10.12 19.63 -12.81
C GLN A 82 -10.90 18.87 -11.72
N PRO A 83 -11.15 19.47 -10.55
CA PRO A 83 -12.03 18.88 -9.54
C PRO A 83 -13.44 18.64 -10.11
N ASP A 84 -13.91 17.40 -10.07
CA ASP A 84 -15.22 16.97 -10.59
C ASP A 84 -16.14 16.37 -9.49
N GLY A 85 -15.75 16.53 -8.22
CA GLY A 85 -16.46 15.98 -7.07
C GLY A 85 -16.27 14.47 -6.85
N LYS A 86 -15.52 13.77 -7.71
CA LYS A 86 -15.29 12.31 -7.60
C LYS A 86 -14.05 11.94 -6.79
N GLY A 87 -13.45 12.88 -6.06
CA GLY A 87 -12.22 12.64 -5.29
C GLY A 87 -12.34 11.53 -4.25
N VAL A 88 -13.49 11.42 -3.56
CA VAL A 88 -13.75 10.33 -2.61
C VAL A 88 -13.72 8.96 -3.30
N GLN A 89 -14.30 8.86 -4.51
CA GLN A 89 -14.30 7.61 -5.27
C GLN A 89 -12.88 7.24 -5.73
N ARG A 90 -12.09 8.23 -6.18
CA ARG A 90 -10.67 8.00 -6.52
C ARG A 90 -9.88 7.52 -5.32
N LEU A 91 -10.06 8.17 -4.17
CA LEU A 91 -9.42 7.78 -2.93
C LEU A 91 -9.80 6.35 -2.53
N PHE A 92 -11.07 5.96 -2.68
CA PHE A 92 -11.51 4.59 -2.45
C PHE A 92 -10.81 3.58 -3.37
N MET A 93 -10.73 3.86 -4.67
CA MET A 93 -10.05 2.98 -5.62
C MET A 93 -8.57 2.78 -5.25
N VAL A 94 -7.87 3.85 -4.86
CA VAL A 94 -6.46 3.76 -4.43
C VAL A 94 -6.34 2.96 -3.13
N TYR A 95 -7.20 3.20 -2.13
CA TYR A 95 -7.19 2.41 -0.90
C TYR A 95 -7.53 0.95 -1.14
N ALA A 96 -8.51 0.64 -2.00
CA ALA A 96 -8.89 -0.72 -2.32
C ALA A 96 -7.76 -1.47 -3.03
N ALA A 97 -7.14 -0.85 -4.03
CA ALA A 97 -5.97 -1.41 -4.71
C ALA A 97 -4.82 -1.67 -3.72
N PHE A 98 -4.49 -0.70 -2.88
CA PHE A 98 -3.44 -0.85 -1.87
C PHE A 98 -3.76 -1.95 -0.86
N LEU A 99 -4.87 -1.83 -0.13
CA LEU A 99 -5.17 -2.69 1.01
C LEU A 99 -5.51 -4.13 0.61
N LEU A 100 -6.22 -4.34 -0.49
CA LEU A 100 -6.54 -5.70 -0.93
C LEU A 100 -5.29 -6.42 -1.43
N SER A 101 -4.43 -5.74 -2.20
CA SER A 101 -3.13 -6.30 -2.59
C SER A 101 -2.24 -6.60 -1.37
N SER A 102 -2.16 -5.67 -0.42
CA SER A 102 -1.43 -5.88 0.84
C SER A 102 -2.04 -6.97 1.74
N MET A 103 -3.31 -7.34 1.56
CA MET A 103 -3.94 -8.41 2.32
C MET A 103 -3.57 -9.79 1.76
N VAL A 104 -3.46 -9.92 0.43
CA VAL A 104 -3.33 -11.24 -0.23
C VAL A 104 -1.90 -11.64 -0.58
N TRP A 105 -0.94 -10.72 -0.56
CA TRP A 105 0.42 -11.03 -1.06
C TRP A 105 1.06 -12.21 -0.34
N ILE A 106 1.01 -12.29 0.99
CA ILE A 106 1.68 -13.36 1.76
C ILE A 106 1.07 -14.73 1.48
N ASP A 107 -0.24 -14.78 1.22
CA ASP A 107 -0.92 -16.01 0.82
C ASP A 107 -0.52 -16.47 -0.56
N LEU A 108 -0.43 -15.53 -1.52
CA LEU A 108 0.03 -15.83 -2.86
C LEU A 108 1.49 -16.30 -2.84
N THR A 109 2.34 -15.65 -2.05
CA THR A 109 3.74 -16.06 -1.85
C THR A 109 3.83 -17.46 -1.28
N ARG A 110 3.00 -17.80 -0.29
CA ARG A 110 2.93 -19.16 0.26
C ARG A 110 2.50 -20.18 -0.80
N ILE A 111 1.46 -19.89 -1.57
CA ILE A 111 1.00 -20.76 -2.66
C ILE A 111 2.14 -21.04 -3.65
N TYR A 112 2.95 -20.02 -3.97
CA TYR A 112 4.11 -20.19 -4.82
C TYR A 112 5.20 -21.06 -4.19
N ILE A 113 5.53 -20.84 -2.92
CA ILE A 113 6.53 -21.65 -2.21
C ILE A 113 6.12 -23.12 -2.15
N GLU A 114 4.84 -23.40 -1.86
CA GLU A 114 4.31 -24.77 -1.76
C GLU A 114 4.19 -25.46 -3.12
N ALA A 115 3.83 -24.72 -4.17
CA ALA A 115 3.63 -25.22 -5.52
C ALA A 115 4.07 -24.18 -6.58
N PRO A 116 5.38 -24.12 -6.89
CA PRO A 116 5.91 -23.14 -7.83
C PRO A 116 5.23 -23.22 -9.19
N SER A 117 4.71 -22.10 -9.67
CA SER A 117 4.10 -22.00 -10.99
C SER A 117 4.17 -20.58 -11.52
N MET A 118 4.22 -20.45 -12.86
CA MET A 118 4.24 -19.15 -13.52
C MET A 118 3.01 -18.30 -13.17
N VAL A 119 1.85 -18.93 -13.00
CA VAL A 119 0.60 -18.24 -12.64
C VAL A 119 0.71 -17.63 -11.24
N ALA A 120 1.21 -18.39 -10.26
CA ALA A 120 1.40 -17.89 -8.91
C ALA A 120 2.48 -16.79 -8.87
N ALA A 121 3.59 -16.93 -9.59
CA ALA A 121 4.62 -15.89 -9.70
C ALA A 121 4.04 -14.58 -10.26
N VAL A 122 3.32 -14.65 -11.39
CA VAL A 122 2.68 -13.48 -12.01
C VAL A 122 1.66 -12.84 -11.07
N ALA A 123 0.88 -13.64 -10.34
CA ALA A 123 -0.10 -13.13 -9.38
C ALA A 123 0.57 -12.33 -8.24
N ILE A 124 1.66 -12.85 -7.66
CA ILE A 124 2.43 -12.16 -6.62
C ILE A 124 2.99 -10.84 -7.16
N ILE A 125 3.68 -10.90 -8.30
CA ILE A 125 4.28 -9.72 -8.95
C ILE A 125 3.19 -8.67 -9.21
N ALA A 126 2.03 -9.07 -9.75
CA ALA A 126 0.93 -8.17 -10.03
C ALA A 126 0.39 -7.49 -8.76
N VAL A 127 0.23 -8.20 -7.64
CA VAL A 127 -0.27 -7.58 -6.40
C VAL A 127 0.77 -6.65 -5.76
N LEU A 128 2.05 -7.00 -5.79
CA LEU A 128 3.12 -6.13 -5.27
C LEU A 128 3.23 -4.85 -6.09
N TRP A 129 3.21 -4.94 -7.42
CA TRP A 129 3.17 -3.76 -8.29
C TRP A 129 1.89 -2.93 -8.09
N THR A 130 0.74 -3.58 -7.90
CA THR A 130 -0.52 -2.86 -7.62
C THR A 130 -0.43 -2.06 -6.32
N ALA A 131 0.08 -2.66 -5.24
CA ALA A 131 0.31 -1.96 -3.98
C ALA A 131 1.34 -0.82 -4.13
N GLY A 132 2.46 -1.07 -4.83
CA GLY A 132 3.50 -0.08 -5.08
C GLY A 132 3.06 1.08 -5.98
N LEU A 133 2.17 0.85 -6.95
CA LEU A 133 1.59 1.93 -7.76
C LEU A 133 0.52 2.70 -6.97
N ALA A 134 -0.28 2.00 -6.17
CA ALA A 134 -1.27 2.64 -5.31
C ALA A 134 -0.61 3.53 -4.24
N SER A 135 0.55 3.15 -3.70
CA SER A 135 1.29 3.99 -2.74
C SER A 135 1.67 5.34 -3.36
N LEU A 136 2.11 5.36 -4.62
CA LEU A 136 2.39 6.59 -5.38
C LEU A 136 1.11 7.37 -5.71
N ALA A 137 0.03 6.65 -6.04
CA ALA A 137 -1.23 7.25 -6.46
C ALA A 137 -1.88 8.11 -5.37
N PHE A 138 -1.68 7.81 -4.09
CA PHE A 138 -2.12 8.68 -2.99
C PHE A 138 -1.53 10.10 -3.10
N GLY A 139 -0.23 10.20 -3.38
CA GLY A 139 0.45 11.48 -3.59
C GLY A 139 -0.05 12.18 -4.85
N LEU A 140 -0.23 11.44 -5.95
CA LEU A 140 -0.73 11.98 -7.22
C LEU A 140 -2.14 12.56 -7.10
N LEU A 141 -3.02 12.00 -6.26
CA LEU A 141 -4.36 12.56 -6.01
C LEU A 141 -4.34 13.91 -5.28
N VAL A 142 -3.36 14.11 -4.42
CA VAL A 142 -3.21 15.35 -3.62
C VAL A 142 -2.40 16.39 -4.37
N TRP A 143 -1.47 15.96 -5.23
CA TRP A 143 -0.47 16.81 -5.88
C TRP A 143 -1.04 18.07 -6.54
N PRO A 144 -2.11 18.02 -7.36
CA PRO A 144 -2.63 19.22 -8.04
C PRO A 144 -3.15 20.29 -7.08
N SER A 145 -3.51 19.88 -5.86
CA SER A 145 -4.20 20.70 -4.87
C SER A 145 -3.34 21.00 -3.64
N ARG A 146 -2.07 20.58 -3.67
CA ARG A 146 -1.17 20.61 -2.50
C ARG A 146 -0.97 22.00 -1.88
N GLU A 147 -1.04 23.05 -2.70
CA GLU A 147 -0.81 24.43 -2.25
C GLU A 147 -2.05 25.00 -1.53
N ARG A 148 -3.25 24.55 -1.90
CA ARG A 148 -4.52 25.00 -1.32
C ARG A 148 -5.00 24.13 -0.15
N LEU A 149 -4.51 22.90 -0.05
CA LEU A 149 -4.95 21.92 0.95
C LEU A 149 -4.12 22.02 2.24
N PRO A 150 -4.71 22.41 3.39
CA PRO A 150 -3.99 22.52 4.65
C PRO A 150 -3.30 21.21 5.03
N GLY A 151 -1.98 21.26 5.14
CA GLY A 151 -1.15 20.13 5.53
C GLY A 151 -1.01 19.02 4.48
N ALA A 152 -1.26 19.30 3.20
CA ALA A 152 -0.98 18.37 2.09
C ALA A 152 0.46 17.84 2.10
N ARG A 153 1.44 18.64 2.57
CA ARG A 153 2.84 18.20 2.74
C ARG A 153 2.98 16.92 3.57
N PHE A 154 2.09 16.71 4.55
CA PHE A 154 2.12 15.50 5.38
C PHE A 154 1.59 14.29 4.61
N VAL A 155 0.60 14.48 3.73
CA VAL A 155 0.15 13.40 2.85
C VAL A 155 1.24 13.03 1.85
N LEU A 156 1.90 14.03 1.26
CA LEU A 156 3.02 13.81 0.34
C LEU A 156 4.21 13.13 1.03
N ALA A 157 4.57 13.55 2.24
CA ALA A 157 5.60 12.88 3.03
C ALA A 157 5.21 11.42 3.33
N GLY A 158 3.97 11.18 3.76
CA GLY A 158 3.47 9.83 4.03
C GLY A 158 3.46 8.95 2.77
N CYS A 159 3.14 9.52 1.61
CA CYS A 159 3.21 8.86 0.31
C CYS A 159 4.64 8.45 -0.05
N VAL A 160 5.63 9.33 0.18
CA VAL A 160 7.04 9.01 -0.05
C VAL A 160 7.50 7.88 0.89
N MET A 161 7.19 8.00 2.18
CA MET A 161 7.50 6.98 3.19
C MET A 161 6.91 5.61 2.80
N LEU A 162 5.64 5.58 2.37
CA LEU A 162 4.97 4.37 1.94
C LEU A 162 5.57 3.79 0.66
N SER A 163 5.92 4.65 -0.31
CA SER A 163 6.43 4.21 -1.62
C SER A 163 7.85 3.69 -1.57
N ILE A 164 8.68 4.17 -0.63
CA ILE A 164 10.01 3.57 -0.41
C ILE A 164 9.86 2.10 -0.03
N GLN A 165 8.90 1.74 0.82
CA GLN A 165 8.64 0.34 1.10
C GLN A 165 7.94 -0.36 -0.06
N CYS A 166 6.73 0.06 -0.41
CA CYS A 166 5.87 -0.73 -1.28
C CYS A 166 6.26 -0.69 -2.77
N THR A 167 6.81 0.43 -3.24
CA THR A 167 7.26 0.53 -4.63
C THR A 167 8.70 0.04 -4.77
N TRP A 168 9.62 0.53 -3.93
CA TRP A 168 11.03 0.24 -4.09
C TRP A 168 11.42 -1.10 -3.45
N TRP A 169 11.18 -1.30 -2.16
CA TRP A 169 11.58 -2.55 -1.51
C TRP A 169 10.74 -3.74 -1.94
N ASP A 170 9.42 -3.60 -2.03
CA ASP A 170 8.53 -4.74 -2.32
C ASP A 170 8.40 -5.00 -3.83
N ALA A 171 7.91 -4.02 -4.60
CA ALA A 171 7.59 -4.25 -6.02
C ALA A 171 8.81 -4.32 -6.96
N LEU A 172 9.93 -3.68 -6.59
CA LEU A 172 11.17 -3.69 -7.39
C LEU A 172 12.21 -4.65 -6.80
N TYR A 173 12.70 -4.36 -5.59
CA TYR A 173 13.85 -5.07 -5.04
C TYR A 173 13.51 -6.52 -4.68
N TRP A 174 12.46 -6.76 -3.89
CA TRP A 174 12.05 -8.11 -3.53
C TRP A 174 11.67 -8.91 -4.77
N VAL A 175 10.90 -8.31 -5.70
CA VAL A 175 10.55 -8.97 -6.96
C VAL A 175 11.79 -9.36 -7.78
N ALA A 176 12.84 -8.54 -7.81
CA ALA A 176 14.07 -8.88 -8.52
C ALA A 176 14.89 -9.98 -7.83
N ASN A 177 14.67 -10.25 -6.54
CA ASN A 177 15.50 -11.13 -5.71
C ASN A 177 14.72 -12.30 -5.06
N PHE A 178 13.47 -12.56 -5.44
CA PHE A 178 12.67 -13.58 -4.73
C PHE A 178 12.99 -15.04 -5.13
N GLY A 179 13.69 -15.26 -6.25
CA GLY A 179 14.09 -16.60 -6.67
C GLY A 179 12.99 -17.39 -7.37
N TRP A 180 12.25 -16.74 -8.29
CA TRP A 180 11.25 -17.40 -9.13
C TRP A 180 11.86 -18.47 -10.01
#